data_AF-A0A5N6GYT4-F1
#
_entry.id   AF-A0A5N6GYT4-F1
#
_cell.length_a   1.000
_cell.length_b   1.000
_cell.length_c   1.000
_cell.angle_alpha   90.00
_cell.angle_beta   90.00
_cell.angle_gamma   90.00
#
_symmetry.space_group_name_H-M   'P 1'
#
loop_
_entity.id
_entity.type
_entity.pdbx_description
1 polymer ?
#
loop_
_entity_poly.entity_id
_entity_poly.type
_entity_poly.pdbx_seq_one_letter_code
_entity_poly.pdbx_strand_id
1 'polypeptide(L)'
;MFTCTVISGAMMFALVNLSSLAGVVIVAFLYGFFTGAFVSLPPTCFVKLSPDRALIGTRIGMGYAVMAIGNLIGTPAAGVILQNWGFNAVWIFGGGVSIAGGIAMMISRNFQGGWKLLIRQ
;
A
#
# COMPACT_ATOMS: atom_id res chain seq x y z
N MET A 1 -4.71 7.25 3.18
CA MET A 1 -4.52 5.83 2.80
C MET A 1 -4.80 5.61 1.33
N PHE A 2 -6.07 5.57 0.88
CA PHE A 2 -6.41 5.26 -0.52
C PHE A 2 -5.71 6.17 -1.54
N THR A 3 -5.78 7.49 -1.38
CA THR A 3 -5.13 8.45 -2.29
C THR A 3 -3.62 8.29 -2.30
N CYS A 4 -3.00 7.99 -1.15
CA CYS A 4 -1.55 7.79 -1.02
C CYS A 4 -1.08 6.51 -1.75
N THR A 5 -1.85 5.43 -1.69
CA THR A 5 -1.54 4.16 -2.39
C THR A 5 -1.69 4.28 -3.91
N VAL A 6 -2.70 5.01 -4.39
CA VAL A 6 -2.87 5.25 -5.84
C VAL A 6 -1.76 6.15 -6.38
N ILE A 7 -1.41 7.22 -5.65
CA ILE A 7 -0.30 8.11 -6.02
C ILE A 7 1.04 7.35 -5.98
N SER A 8 1.31 6.57 -4.93
CA SER A 8 2.55 5.78 -4.83
C SER A 8 2.65 4.73 -5.94
N GLY A 9 1.55 4.07 -6.30
CA GLY A 9 1.48 3.14 -7.42
C GLY A 9 1.75 3.84 -8.76
N ALA A 10 1.11 4.99 -9.01
CA ALA A 10 1.35 5.78 -10.21
C ALA A 10 2.81 6.27 -10.31
N MET A 11 3.45 6.62 -9.18
CA MET A 11 4.87 6.98 -9.16
C MET A 11 5.79 5.81 -9.46
N MET A 12 5.46 4.58 -9.05
CA MET A 12 6.22 3.39 -9.47
C MET A 12 6.14 3.17 -10.97
N PHE A 13 4.99 3.42 -11.61
CA PHE A 13 4.89 3.40 -13.08
C PHE A 13 5.69 4.53 -13.73
N ALA A 14 5.81 5.69 -13.09
CA ALA A 14 6.66 6.77 -13.57
C ALA A 14 8.17 6.47 -13.49
N LEU A 15 8.60 5.47 -12.68
CA LEU A 15 9.99 4.96 -12.71
C LEU A 15 10.26 4.06 -13.92
N VAL A 16 9.23 3.46 -14.52
CA VAL A 16 9.38 2.63 -15.72
C VAL A 16 9.69 3.56 -16.89
N ASN A 17 10.96 3.61 -17.31
CA ASN A 17 11.59 4.47 -18.34
C ASN A 17 12.45 5.64 -17.84
N LEU A 18 12.59 5.86 -16.53
CA LEU A 18 13.47 6.92 -16.04
C LEU A 18 14.94 6.48 -16.04
N SER A 19 15.68 6.90 -17.07
CA SER A 19 17.11 6.60 -17.26
C SER A 19 18.04 7.70 -16.70
N SER A 20 17.48 8.77 -16.12
CA SER A 20 18.25 9.88 -15.55
C SER A 20 18.31 9.83 -14.02
N LEU A 21 19.52 9.90 -13.47
CA LEU A 21 19.80 9.88 -12.02
C LEU A 21 19.00 10.95 -11.26
N ALA A 22 18.93 12.17 -11.80
CA ALA A 22 18.21 13.28 -11.17
C ALA A 22 16.70 13.00 -11.07
N GLY A 23 16.12 12.36 -12.09
CA GLY A 23 14.71 11.97 -12.09
C GLY A 23 14.43 10.91 -11.03
N VAL A 24 15.30 9.89 -10.92
CA VAL A 24 15.14 8.81 -9.94
C VAL A 24 15.17 9.35 -8.52
N VAL A 25 16.07 10.30 -8.22
CA VAL A 25 16.18 10.91 -6.88
C VAL A 25 14.90 11.66 -6.51
N ILE A 26 14.36 12.50 -7.40
CA ILE A 26 13.14 13.27 -7.13
C ILE A 26 11.94 12.33 -6.90
N VAL A 27 11.80 11.31 -7.75
CA VAL A 27 10.69 10.36 -7.59
C VAL A 27 10.86 9.52 -6.32
N ALA A 28 12.08 9.14 -5.96
CA ALA A 28 12.35 8.43 -4.70
C ALA A 28 11.99 9.27 -3.46
N PHE A 29 12.29 10.58 -3.47
CA PHE A 29 11.90 11.49 -2.38
C PHE A 29 10.38 11.58 -2.22
N LEU A 30 9.67 11.84 -3.31
CA LEU A 30 8.22 11.95 -3.29
C LEU A 30 7.57 10.60 -2.92
N TYR A 31 8.04 9.50 -3.50
CA TYR A 31 7.59 8.15 -3.15
C TYR A 31 7.84 7.83 -1.66
N GLY A 32 9.00 8.18 -1.12
CA GLY A 32 9.31 8.02 0.31
C GLY A 32 8.37 8.83 1.21
N PHE A 33 8.03 10.06 0.81
CA PHE A 33 7.08 10.89 1.55
C PHE A 33 5.67 10.28 1.58
N PHE A 34 5.15 9.84 0.42
CA PHE A 34 3.81 9.26 0.34
C PHE A 34 3.70 7.88 1.01
N THR A 35 4.74 7.04 0.91
CA THR A 35 4.76 5.73 1.57
C THR A 35 4.95 5.84 3.07
N GLY A 36 5.76 6.78 3.56
CA GLY A 36 5.89 7.05 5.00
C GLY A 36 4.57 7.48 5.65
N ALA A 37 3.80 8.32 4.96
CA ALA A 37 2.45 8.65 5.38
C ALA A 37 1.51 7.43 5.37
N PHE A 38 1.66 6.52 4.40
CA PHE A 38 0.87 5.29 4.34
C PHE A 38 1.19 4.32 5.49
N VAL A 39 2.46 4.15 5.88
CA VAL A 39 2.86 3.21 6.94
C VAL A 39 2.45 3.68 8.34
N SER A 40 2.27 5.00 8.53
CA SER A 40 1.89 5.58 9.83
C SER A 40 0.38 5.50 10.13
N LEU A 41 -0.46 5.36 9.09
CA LEU A 41 -1.92 5.37 9.22
C LEU A 41 -2.58 4.06 9.72
N PRO A 42 -2.09 2.83 9.44
CA PRO A 42 -2.70 1.58 9.86
C PRO A 42 -2.92 1.47 11.36
N PRO A 43 -1.92 1.74 12.23
CA PRO A 43 -2.13 1.61 13.68
C PRO A 43 -3.23 2.57 14.17
N THR A 44 -3.27 3.81 13.68
CA THR A 44 -4.35 4.76 14.00
C THR A 44 -5.73 4.31 13.50
N CYS A 45 -5.82 3.65 12.34
CA CYS A 45 -7.07 3.09 11.84
C CYS A 45 -7.56 1.93 12.71
N PHE A 46 -6.68 1.01 13.11
CA PHE A 46 -7.02 -0.12 13.99
C PHE A 46 -7.48 0.34 15.37
N VAL A 47 -6.87 1.39 15.91
CA VAL A 47 -7.30 2.03 17.17
C VAL A 47 -8.72 2.58 17.05
N LYS A 48 -9.05 3.28 15.96
CA LYS A 48 -10.41 3.82 15.74
C LYS A 48 -11.47 2.75 15.48
N LEU A 49 -11.10 1.63 14.87
CA LEU A 49 -12.00 0.52 14.56
C LEU A 49 -12.23 -0.42 15.75
N SER A 50 -11.43 -0.28 16.82
CA SER A 50 -11.53 -1.10 18.02
C SER A 50 -12.41 -0.41 19.07
N PRO A 51 -13.64 -0.90 19.33
CA PRO A 51 -14.49 -0.34 20.37
C PRO A 51 -13.94 -0.62 21.77
N ASP A 52 -13.14 -1.68 21.92
CA ASP A 52 -12.57 -2.11 23.20
C ASP A 52 -11.06 -1.83 23.25
N ARG A 53 -10.65 -0.95 24.18
CA ARG A 53 -9.26 -0.49 24.27
C ARG A 53 -8.29 -1.56 24.77
N ALA A 54 -8.78 -2.56 25.50
CA ALA A 54 -7.98 -3.67 26.01
C ALA A 54 -7.47 -4.60 24.89
N LEU A 55 -8.17 -4.67 23.74
CA LEU A 55 -7.86 -5.59 22.64
C LEU A 55 -7.20 -4.91 21.43
N ILE A 56 -6.89 -3.61 21.52
CA ILE A 56 -6.25 -2.85 20.42
C ILE A 56 -4.93 -3.51 20.00
N GLY A 57 -4.09 -3.86 20.98
CA GLY A 57 -2.78 -4.49 20.71
C GLY A 57 -2.91 -5.81 19.95
N THR A 58 -3.84 -6.67 20.37
CA THR A 58 -4.12 -7.96 19.71
C THR A 58 -4.61 -7.77 18.28
N ARG A 59 -5.51 -6.81 18.04
CA ARG A 59 -6.03 -6.52 16.69
C ARG A 59 -4.98 -5.94 15.75
N ILE A 60 -4.15 -5.03 16.26
CA ILE A 60 -2.99 -4.51 15.52
C ILE A 60 -2.06 -5.68 15.18
N GLY A 61 -1.72 -6.53 16.17
CA GLY A 61 -0.85 -7.69 15.98
C GLY A 61 -1.38 -8.66 14.91
N MET A 62 -2.68 -8.97 14.92
CA MET A 62 -3.31 -9.81 13.89
C MET A 62 -3.21 -9.19 12.49
N GLY A 63 -3.40 -7.87 12.36
CA GLY A 63 -3.24 -7.16 11.09
C GLY A 63 -1.79 -7.21 10.57
N TYR A 64 -0.82 -6.95 11.44
CA TYR A 64 0.59 -7.02 11.07
C TYR A 64 1.08 -8.45 10.77
N ALA A 65 0.50 -9.48 11.39
CA ALA A 65 0.83 -10.87 11.08
C ALA A 65 0.49 -11.23 9.63
N VAL A 66 -0.67 -10.81 9.13
CA VAL A 66 -1.06 -11.01 7.73
C VAL A 66 -0.15 -10.20 6.80
N MET A 67 0.22 -8.97 7.17
CA MET A 67 1.17 -8.17 6.40
C MET A 67 2.56 -8.82 6.31
N ALA A 68 3.02 -9.48 7.38
CA ALA A 68 4.31 -10.17 7.40
C ALA A 68 4.36 -11.31 6.38
N ILE A 69 3.28 -12.08 6.22
CA ILE A 69 3.18 -13.13 5.19
C ILE A 69 3.27 -12.51 3.79
N GLY A 70 2.54 -11.42 3.55
CA GLY A 70 2.60 -10.71 2.27
C GLY A 70 4.01 -10.19 1.95
N ASN A 71 4.71 -9.64 2.95
CA ASN A 71 6.08 -9.18 2.79
C ASN A 71 7.05 -10.34 2.52
N LEU A 72 6.86 -11.48 3.19
CA LEU A 72 7.69 -12.68 3.00
C LEU A 72 7.55 -13.28 1.60
N ILE A 73 6.37 -13.22 0.99
CA ILE A 73 6.13 -13.70 -0.39
C ILE A 73 6.56 -12.65 -1.42
N GLY A 74 6.39 -11.36 -1.10
CA GLY A 74 6.69 -10.25 -2.00
C GLY A 74 8.17 -10.12 -2.35
N THR A 75 9.07 -10.27 -1.38
CA THR A 75 10.53 -10.18 -1.60
C THR A 75 11.08 -11.24 -2.56
N PRO A 76 10.82 -12.55 -2.40
CA PRO A 76 11.29 -13.56 -3.36
C PRO A 76 10.59 -13.43 -4.71
N ALA A 77 9.30 -13.08 -4.75
CA ALA A 77 8.61 -12.83 -6.02
C ALA A 77 9.28 -11.68 -6.81
N ALA A 78 9.56 -10.55 -6.15
CA ALA A 78 10.29 -9.44 -6.75
C ALA A 78 11.71 -9.82 -7.18
N GLY A 79 12.41 -10.67 -6.40
CA GLY A 79 13.75 -11.15 -6.74
C GLY A 79 13.79 -12.02 -8.00
N VAL A 80 12.84 -12.95 -8.14
CA VAL A 80 12.72 -13.81 -9.34
C VAL A 80 12.33 -12.98 -10.57
N ILE A 81 11.42 -12.02 -10.42
CA ILE A 81 11.02 -11.10 -11.49
C ILE A 81 12.22 -10.26 -11.93
N LEU A 82 13.02 -9.77 -10.98
CA LEU A 82 14.23 -9.00 -11.27
C LEU A 82 15.23 -9.81 -12.10
N GLN A 83 15.46 -11.07 -11.73
CA GLN A 83 16.44 -11.93 -12.37
C GLN A 83 16.04 -12.36 -13.79
N ASN A 84 14.74 -12.52 -14.06
CA ASN A 84 14.25 -13.03 -15.35
C ASN A 84 13.78 -11.93 -16.32
N TRP A 85 13.23 -10.82 -15.81
CA TRP A 85 12.57 -9.78 -16.62
C TRP A 85 13.13 -8.37 -16.41
N GLY A 86 14.12 -8.22 -15.53
CA GLY A 86 14.81 -6.95 -15.27
C GLY A 86 14.01 -5.96 -14.40
N PHE A 87 14.62 -4.79 -14.14
CA PHE A 87 14.09 -3.80 -13.20
C PHE A 87 12.71 -3.25 -13.60
N ASN A 88 12.43 -3.10 -14.90
CA ASN A 88 11.14 -2.57 -15.37
C ASN A 88 9.96 -3.46 -14.93
N ALA A 89 10.13 -4.79 -14.98
CA ALA A 89 9.09 -5.72 -14.57
C ALA A 89 8.82 -5.70 -13.05
N VAL A 90 9.86 -5.44 -12.25
CA VAL A 90 9.72 -5.29 -10.79
C VAL A 90 8.91 -4.06 -10.43
N TRP A 91 9.14 -2.93 -11.11
CA TRP A 91 8.37 -1.71 -10.89
C TRP A 91 6.90 -1.87 -11.30
N ILE A 92 6.63 -2.55 -12.42
CA ILE A 92 5.26 -2.86 -12.86
C ILE A 92 4.57 -3.79 -11.86
N PHE A 93 5.26 -4.83 -11.37
CA PHE A 93 4.74 -5.73 -10.35
C PHE A 93 4.42 -4.99 -9.05
N GLY A 94 5.36 -4.18 -8.54
CA GLY A 94 5.17 -3.39 -7.32
C GLY A 94 4.04 -2.36 -7.45
N GLY A 95 3.95 -1.67 -8.60
CA GLY A 95 2.88 -0.73 -8.90
C GLY A 95 1.52 -1.43 -8.98
N GLY A 96 1.45 -2.57 -9.67
CA GLY A 96 0.24 -3.38 -9.81
C GLY A 96 -0.29 -3.91 -8.47
N VAL A 97 0.59 -4.48 -7.63
CA VAL A 97 0.23 -4.97 -6.29
C VAL A 97 -0.23 -3.81 -5.39
N SER A 98 0.43 -2.64 -5.49
CA SER A 98 0.05 -1.45 -4.72
C SER A 98 -1.34 -0.92 -5.11
N ILE A 99 -1.66 -0.90 -6.40
CA ILE A 99 -2.99 -0.50 -6.90
C ILE A 99 -4.04 -1.54 -6.49
N ALA A 100 -3.76 -2.83 -6.64
CA ALA A 100 -4.66 -3.90 -6.22
C ALA A 100 -4.96 -3.82 -4.71
N GLY A 101 -3.94 -3.58 -3.89
CA GLY A 101 -4.10 -3.32 -2.46
C GLY A 101 -4.94 -2.08 -2.16
N GLY A 102 -4.74 -1.00 -2.92
CA GLY A 102 -5.56 0.21 -2.85
C GLY A 102 -7.04 -0.06 -3.17
N ILE A 103 -7.33 -0.85 -4.21
CA ILE A 103 -8.70 -1.25 -4.58
C ILE A 103 -9.33 -2.14 -3.50
N ALA A 104 -8.59 -3.11 -2.96
CA ALA A 104 -9.07 -3.94 -1.85
C ALA A 104 -9.38 -3.11 -0.59
N MET A 105 -8.57 -2.08 -0.30
CA MET A 105 -8.85 -1.11 0.76
C MET A 105 -10.09 -0.24 0.47
N MET A 106 -10.35 0.10 -0.80
CA MET A 106 -11.57 0.82 -1.18
C MET A 106 -12.82 -0.05 -1.01
N ILE A 107 -12.75 -1.33 -1.43
CA ILE A 107 -13.85 -2.29 -1.28
C ILE A 107 -14.15 -2.54 0.20
N SER A 108 -13.14 -2.83 1.02
CA SER A 108 -13.35 -3.04 2.46
C SER A 108 -13.94 -1.81 3.16
N ARG A 109 -13.59 -0.60 2.72
CA ARG A 109 -14.21 0.64 3.22
C ARG A 109 -15.67 0.79 2.78
N ASN A 110 -16.05 0.33 1.59
CA ASN A 110 -17.45 0.30 1.16
C ASN A 110 -18.28 -0.70 1.97
N PHE A 111 -17.68 -1.82 2.39
CA PHE A 111 -18.34 -2.80 3.27
C PHE A 111 -18.46 -2.33 4.72
N GLN A 112 -17.42 -1.70 5.31
CA GLN A 112 -17.45 -1.21 6.69
C GLN A 112 -18.18 0.12 6.86
N GLY A 113 -18.14 0.98 5.83
CA GLY A 113 -18.78 2.30 5.89
C GLY A 113 -20.31 2.25 5.77
N GLY A 114 -20.86 1.11 5.33
CA GLY A 114 -22.21 1.07 4.78
C GLY A 114 -22.36 2.09 3.64
N TRP A 115 -23.46 2.03 2.92
CA TRP A 115 -23.80 3.03 1.92
C TRP A 115 -24.18 4.36 2.60
N LYS A 116 -23.22 5.10 3.16
CA LYS A 116 -23.45 6.44 3.74
C LYS A 116 -23.75 7.53 2.70
N LEU A 117 -23.95 7.16 1.43
CA LEU A 117 -24.53 7.99 0.40
C LEU A 117 -26.04 7.74 0.17
N LEU A 118 -26.66 6.75 0.83
CA LEU A 118 -28.08 6.39 0.63
C LEU A 118 -29.00 6.49 1.86
N ILE A 119 -28.52 6.97 3.00
CA ILE A 119 -29.42 7.35 4.12
C ILE A 119 -29.13 8.79 4.49
N ARG A 120 -29.56 9.66 3.58
CA ARG A 120 -30.12 10.96 3.95
C ARG A 120 -31.58 10.64 4.31
N GLN A 121 -31.95 10.92 5.55
CA GLN A 121 -33.28 10.99 6.21
C GLN A 121 -33.22 10.25 7.55
#